data_AF-A0A645GWS9-F1
#
_entry.id   AF-A0A645GWS9-F1
#
_cell.length_a   1.000
_cell.length_b   1.000
_cell.length_c   1.000
_cell.angle_alpha   90.00
_cell.angle_beta   90.00
_cell.angle_gamma   90.00
#
_symmetry.space_group_name_H-M   'P 1'
#
loop_
_entity.id
_entity.type
_entity.pdbx_description
1 polymer ?
#
loop_
_entity_poly.entity_id
_entity_poly.type
_entity_poly.pdbx_seq_one_letter_code
_entity_poly.pdbx_strand_id
1 'polypeptide(L)'
;MGYATAFNKNKYILSPVLFNNIYKGALGEVAGKFILEKELGVRLNEIEDENRFEFFDFEISKDVYVDFKHWKFNYTEENSREKAKKEIESKLNQINGKKVYIINIISDGKFSIHKQRDGKIIEIPFLINSSGEVNYEALRVLEGEFQNDNYK
;
A
#
# COMPACT_ATOMS: atom_id res chain seq x y z
N MET A 1 -5.35 -20.70 -4.16
CA MET A 1 -6.30 -19.57 -4.01
C MET A 1 -7.35 -19.96 -2.98
N GLY A 2 -7.57 -19.14 -1.95
CA GLY A 2 -8.38 -19.50 -0.77
C GLY A 2 -9.08 -18.32 -0.08
N TYR A 3 -9.36 -17.23 -0.80
CA TYR A 3 -10.06 -16.07 -0.25
C TYR A 3 -11.58 -16.20 -0.43
N ALA A 4 -12.35 -15.78 0.57
CA ALA A 4 -13.80 -15.85 0.51
C ALA A 4 -14.36 -14.78 -0.43
N THR A 5 -15.07 -15.21 -1.48
CA THR A 5 -15.80 -14.34 -2.41
C THR A 5 -17.25 -14.09 -1.96
N ALA A 6 -17.73 -14.85 -0.99
CA ALA A 6 -19.03 -14.66 -0.34
C ALA A 6 -18.99 -15.13 1.12
N PHE A 7 -19.78 -14.49 2.00
CA PHE A 7 -19.96 -14.90 3.38
C PHE A 7 -21.31 -15.60 3.56
N ASN A 8 -21.29 -16.93 3.63
CA ASN A 8 -22.49 -17.73 3.88
C ASN A 8 -22.87 -17.71 5.36
N LYS A 9 -24.17 -17.93 5.65
CA LYS A 9 -24.66 -18.09 7.02
C LYS A 9 -23.92 -19.26 7.69
N ASN A 10 -23.35 -19.01 8.86
CA ASN A 10 -22.61 -20.01 9.63
C ASN A 10 -22.81 -19.77 11.13
N LYS A 11 -22.42 -20.73 11.97
CA LYS A 11 -22.51 -20.62 13.44
C LYS A 11 -21.67 -19.47 13.99
N TYR A 12 -20.58 -19.16 13.32
CA TYR A 12 -19.67 -18.06 13.64
C TYR A 12 -19.51 -17.16 12.42
N ILE A 13 -19.38 -15.86 12.66
CA ILE A 13 -19.10 -14.85 11.64
C ILE A 13 -17.89 -14.03 12.10
N LEU A 14 -17.09 -13.53 11.16
CA LEU A 14 -16.04 -12.58 11.49
C LEU A 14 -16.65 -11.37 12.20
N SER A 15 -16.01 -10.93 13.27
CA SER A 15 -16.40 -9.68 13.90
C SER A 15 -16.13 -8.51 12.93
N PRO A 16 -16.93 -7.43 12.98
CA PRO A 16 -16.69 -6.27 12.13
C PRO A 16 -15.28 -5.69 12.27
N VAL A 17 -14.66 -5.79 13.45
CA VAL A 17 -13.29 -5.32 13.70
C VAL A 17 -12.28 -6.17 12.95
N LEU A 18 -12.36 -7.50 13.04
CA LEU A 18 -11.47 -8.40 12.31
C LEU A 18 -11.67 -8.27 10.80
N PHE A 19 -12.91 -8.09 10.36
CA PHE A 19 -13.21 -7.92 8.94
C PHE A 19 -12.56 -6.64 8.39
N ASN A 20 -12.73 -5.51 9.07
CA ASN A 20 -12.24 -4.23 8.57
C ASN A 20 -10.73 -4.06 8.72
N ASN A 21 -10.14 -4.55 9.82
CA ASN A 21 -8.75 -4.24 10.17
C ASN A 21 -7.76 -5.34 9.76
N ILE A 22 -8.19 -6.60 9.69
CA ILE A 22 -7.30 -7.73 9.41
C ILE A 22 -7.61 -8.31 8.03
N TYR A 23 -8.86 -8.76 7.81
CA TYR A 23 -9.23 -9.45 6.58
C TYR A 23 -9.09 -8.56 5.33
N LYS A 24 -9.59 -7.32 5.39
CA LYS A 24 -9.42 -6.37 4.28
C LYS A 24 -7.98 -5.94 4.06
N GLY A 25 -7.16 -5.87 5.11
CA GLY A 25 -5.72 -5.59 4.99
C GLY A 25 -5.04 -6.65 4.14
N ALA A 26 -5.19 -7.93 4.53
CA ALA A 26 -4.64 -9.06 3.79
C ALA A 26 -5.13 -9.13 2.34
N LEU A 27 -6.41 -8.81 2.07
CA LEU A 27 -6.92 -8.72 0.70
C LEU A 27 -6.27 -7.57 -0.08
N GLY A 28 -6.05 -6.42 0.57
CA GLY A 28 -5.40 -5.26 -0.02
C GLY A 28 -3.96 -5.56 -0.43
N GLU A 29 -3.19 -6.24 0.42
CA GLU A 29 -1.82 -6.67 0.14
C GLU A 29 -1.76 -7.60 -1.08
N VAL A 30 -2.63 -8.62 -1.12
CA VAL A 30 -2.69 -9.59 -2.21
C VAL A 30 -3.11 -8.91 -3.52
N ALA A 31 -4.12 -8.05 -3.48
CA ALA A 31 -4.60 -7.33 -4.66
C ALA A 31 -3.55 -6.34 -5.17
N GLY A 32 -2.97 -5.55 -4.28
CA GLY A 32 -1.92 -4.58 -4.60
C GLY A 32 -0.70 -5.25 -5.23
N LYS A 33 -0.21 -6.32 -4.62
CA LYS A 33 0.89 -7.12 -5.18
C LYS A 33 0.55 -7.64 -6.56
N PHE A 34 -0.60 -8.29 -6.73
CA PHE A 34 -1.03 -8.82 -8.01
C PHE A 34 -1.09 -7.73 -9.10
N ILE A 35 -1.67 -6.56 -8.80
CA ILE A 35 -1.78 -5.44 -9.75
C ILE A 35 -0.39 -4.95 -10.16
N LEU A 36 0.50 -4.67 -9.20
CA LEU A 36 1.82 -4.12 -9.51
C LEU A 36 2.68 -5.13 -10.29
N GLU A 37 2.69 -6.40 -9.90
CA GLU A 37 3.46 -7.42 -10.61
C GLU A 37 2.89 -7.68 -12.02
N LYS A 38 1.56 -7.65 -12.17
CA LYS A 38 0.90 -7.89 -13.46
C LYS A 38 1.05 -6.74 -14.44
N GLU A 39 0.84 -5.51 -13.98
CA GLU A 39 0.76 -4.32 -14.84
C GLU A 39 2.13 -3.67 -15.05
N LEU A 40 3.03 -3.72 -14.07
CA LEU A 40 4.35 -3.08 -14.14
C LEU A 40 5.50 -4.08 -14.34
N GLY A 41 5.24 -5.38 -14.24
CA GLY A 41 6.27 -6.41 -14.35
C GLY A 41 7.33 -6.35 -13.24
N VAL A 42 7.04 -5.66 -12.13
CA VAL A 42 7.92 -5.63 -10.96
C VAL A 42 7.76 -6.90 -10.14
N ARG A 43 8.71 -7.16 -9.24
CA ARG A 43 8.62 -8.25 -8.27
C ARG A 43 8.61 -7.66 -6.86
N LEU A 44 7.59 -7.97 -6.08
CA LEU A 44 7.53 -7.59 -4.67
C LEU A 44 7.95 -8.76 -3.80
N ASN A 45 9.04 -8.56 -3.06
CA ASN A 45 9.63 -9.58 -2.21
C ASN A 45 9.06 -9.48 -0.80
N GLU A 46 8.80 -10.64 -0.19
CA GLU A 46 8.48 -10.74 1.23
C GLU A 46 9.68 -10.22 2.04
N ILE A 47 9.40 -9.57 3.17
CA ILE A 47 10.44 -9.09 4.07
C ILE A 47 10.77 -10.19 5.08
N GLU A 48 11.99 -10.73 5.03
CA GLU A 48 12.41 -11.84 5.92
C GLU A 48 12.88 -11.37 7.30
N ASP A 49 13.32 -10.11 7.43
CA ASP A 49 13.76 -9.52 8.70
C ASP A 49 12.55 -9.12 9.54
N GLU A 50 12.37 -9.77 10.70
CA GLU A 50 11.24 -9.57 11.61
C GLU A 50 11.02 -8.10 12.00
N ASN A 51 12.10 -7.33 12.19
CA ASN A 51 12.00 -5.91 12.59
C ASN A 51 11.52 -5.03 11.43
N ARG A 52 11.72 -5.46 10.18
CA ARG A 52 11.30 -4.74 8.98
C ARG A 52 9.90 -5.15 8.55
N PHE A 53 9.58 -6.44 8.69
CA PHE A 53 8.29 -7.03 8.36
C PHE A 53 7.14 -6.41 9.17
N GLU A 54 7.38 -6.02 10.43
CA GLU A 54 6.34 -5.36 11.24
C GLU A 54 5.91 -3.99 10.69
N PHE A 55 6.76 -3.35 9.88
CA PHE A 55 6.54 -1.96 9.46
C PHE A 55 5.93 -1.80 8.07
N PHE A 56 6.29 -2.66 7.13
CA PHE A 56 5.88 -2.57 5.72
C PHE A 56 5.60 -3.95 5.14
N ASP A 57 4.80 -4.01 4.08
CA ASP A 57 4.29 -5.29 3.55
C ASP A 57 5.32 -5.99 2.65
N PHE A 58 6.02 -5.23 1.80
CA PHE A 58 6.95 -5.78 0.80
C PHE A 58 8.18 -4.91 0.58
N GLU A 59 9.22 -5.51 -0.01
CA GLU A 59 10.41 -4.82 -0.53
C GLU A 59 10.49 -4.97 -2.06
N ILE A 60 10.67 -3.86 -2.77
CA ILE A 60 10.83 -3.87 -4.23
C ILE A 60 12.31 -3.94 -4.64
N SER A 61 13.18 -3.26 -3.88
CA SER A 61 14.62 -3.28 -4.02
C SER A 61 15.25 -2.93 -2.68
N LYS A 62 16.58 -3.08 -2.54
CA LYS A 62 17.26 -2.96 -1.26
C LYS A 62 16.97 -1.62 -0.53
N ASP A 63 16.33 -1.74 0.62
CA ASP A 63 15.88 -0.69 1.54
C ASP A 63 14.77 0.21 0.96
N VAL A 64 14.03 -0.29 -0.05
CA VAL A 64 12.89 0.39 -0.69
C VAL A 64 11.62 -0.44 -0.53
N TYR A 65 10.65 0.11 0.18
CA TYR A 65 9.51 -0.65 0.69
C TYR A 65 8.19 -0.24 0.03
N VAL A 66 7.21 -1.15 0.06
CA VAL A 66 5.83 -0.91 -0.34
C VAL A 66 4.92 -1.30 0.81
N ASP A 67 3.96 -0.44 1.11
CA ASP A 67 2.94 -0.67 2.12
C ASP A 67 1.57 -0.28 1.56
N PHE A 68 0.67 -1.26 1.56
CA PHE A 68 -0.66 -1.16 1.01
C PHE A 68 -1.64 -0.73 2.08
N LYS A 69 -2.56 0.14 1.66
CA LYS A 69 -3.55 0.72 2.55
C LYS A 69 -4.95 0.56 1.98
N HIS A 70 -5.91 0.50 2.89
CA HIS A 70 -7.33 0.57 2.57
C HIS A 70 -7.97 1.67 3.43
N TRP A 71 -7.61 2.91 3.11
CA TRP A 71 -8.09 4.06 3.84
C TRP A 71 -9.50 4.43 3.41
N LYS A 72 -10.28 4.94 4.37
CA LYS A 72 -11.53 5.65 4.09
C LYS A 72 -11.23 7.12 3.83
N PHE A 73 -12.16 7.79 3.15
CA PHE A 73 -12.10 9.20 2.78
C PHE A 73 -11.63 10.14 3.92
N ASN A 74 -11.94 9.85 5.18
CA ASN A 74 -11.54 10.66 6.34
C ASN A 74 -10.03 10.81 6.57
N TYR A 75 -9.18 10.00 5.92
CA TYR A 75 -7.73 10.21 5.91
C TYR A 75 -7.32 11.55 5.25
N THR A 76 -8.24 12.20 4.52
CA THR A 76 -7.99 13.51 3.89
C THR A 76 -7.98 14.68 4.87
N GLU A 77 -8.28 14.48 6.16
CA GLU A 77 -8.10 15.54 7.16
C GLU A 77 -6.61 15.81 7.37
N GLU A 78 -6.20 17.07 7.18
CA GLU A 78 -4.79 17.49 7.13
C GLU A 78 -4.00 17.10 8.40
N ASN A 79 -4.60 17.28 9.58
CA ASN A 79 -4.01 16.89 10.87
C ASN A 79 -3.76 15.37 10.99
N SER A 80 -4.70 14.56 10.50
CA SER A 80 -4.59 13.09 10.53
C SER A 80 -3.48 12.62 9.60
N ARG A 81 -3.34 13.28 8.46
CA ARG A 81 -2.31 12.98 7.47
C ARG A 81 -0.90 13.35 7.95
N GLU A 82 -0.71 14.52 8.55
CA GLU A 82 0.58 14.91 9.09
C GLU A 82 1.07 13.93 10.17
N LYS A 83 0.15 13.48 11.03
CA LYS A 83 0.46 12.48 12.04
C LYS A 83 0.88 11.15 11.40
N ALA A 84 0.10 10.65 10.44
CA ALA A 84 0.42 9.42 9.72
C ALA A 84 1.79 9.51 9.01
N LYS A 85 2.10 10.64 8.39
CA LYS A 85 3.42 10.88 7.76
C LYS A 85 4.56 10.76 8.77
N LYS A 86 4.44 11.36 9.95
CA LYS A 86 5.46 11.27 11.01
C LYS A 86 5.63 9.82 11.50
N GLU A 87 4.55 9.06 11.59
CA GLU A 87 4.60 7.65 11.96
C GLU A 87 5.33 6.82 10.89
N ILE A 88 5.02 7.02 9.61
CA ILE A 88 5.70 6.36 8.48
C ILE A 88 7.19 6.73 8.45
N GLU A 89 7.52 8.01 8.63
CA GLU A 89 8.91 8.49 8.68
C GLU A 89 9.69 7.86 9.85
N SER A 90 9.07 7.77 11.02
CA SER A 90 9.66 7.11 12.19
C SER A 90 9.98 5.63 11.90
N LYS A 91 9.03 4.89 11.32
CA LYS A 91 9.23 3.49 10.91
C LYS A 91 10.37 3.34 9.91
N LEU A 92 10.36 4.15 8.85
CA LEU A 92 11.38 4.11 7.81
C LEU A 92 12.79 4.38 8.38
N ASN A 93 12.91 5.38 9.26
CA ASN A 93 14.17 5.71 9.91
C ASN A 93 14.65 4.60 10.87
N GLN A 94 13.75 3.94 11.61
CA GLN A 94 14.10 2.85 12.52
C GLN A 94 14.77 1.67 11.81
N ILE A 95 14.38 1.40 10.57
CA ILE A 95 14.97 0.32 9.75
C ILE A 95 16.02 0.81 8.76
N ASN A 96 16.46 2.08 8.86
CA ASN A 96 17.36 2.73 7.92
C ASN A 96 16.91 2.61 6.44
N GLY A 97 15.60 2.66 6.20
CA GLY A 97 15.02 2.59 4.87
C GLY A 97 15.31 3.82 4.03
N LYS A 98 15.49 3.62 2.73
CA LYS A 98 15.74 4.69 1.76
C LYS A 98 14.46 5.36 1.30
N LYS A 99 13.42 4.55 1.02
CA LYS A 99 12.15 5.03 0.48
C LYS A 99 11.02 4.07 0.83
N VAL A 100 9.81 4.59 0.95
CA VAL A 100 8.57 3.79 1.02
C VAL A 100 7.49 4.36 0.10
N TYR A 101 6.79 3.44 -0.58
CA TYR A 101 5.57 3.71 -1.32
C TYR A 101 4.36 3.33 -0.47
N ILE A 102 3.54 4.32 -0.12
CA ILE A 102 2.29 4.09 0.60
C ILE A 102 1.16 4.12 -0.41
N ILE A 103 0.57 2.96 -0.68
CA ILE A 103 -0.35 2.77 -1.81
C ILE A 103 -1.70 2.39 -1.28
N ASN A 104 -2.65 3.33 -1.32
CA ASN A 104 -4.03 2.97 -1.08
C ASN A 104 -4.55 2.12 -2.26
N ILE A 105 -5.34 1.08 -2.01
CA ILE A 105 -5.79 0.18 -3.08
C ILE A 105 -7.01 0.75 -3.78
N ILE A 106 -8.05 1.13 -3.03
CA ILE A 106 -9.38 1.48 -3.58
C ILE A 106 -9.78 2.90 -3.17
N SER A 107 -10.19 3.71 -4.15
CA SER A 107 -10.86 5.00 -3.92
C SER A 107 -11.56 5.49 -5.20
N ASP A 108 -12.62 6.28 -5.04
CA ASP A 108 -13.24 7.07 -6.13
C ASP A 108 -12.88 8.56 -6.04
N GLY A 109 -11.93 8.90 -5.17
CA GLY A 109 -11.47 10.27 -4.96
C GLY A 109 -10.68 10.82 -6.15
N LYS A 110 -10.35 12.12 -6.07
CA LYS A 110 -9.45 12.74 -7.06
C LYS A 110 -8.05 12.15 -6.93
N PHE A 111 -7.44 11.85 -8.06
CA PHE A 111 -6.05 11.45 -8.10
C PHE A 111 -5.16 12.68 -7.83
N SER A 112 -4.47 12.66 -6.69
CA SER A 112 -3.46 13.63 -6.32
C SER A 112 -2.33 12.89 -5.60
N ILE A 113 -1.19 12.76 -6.27
CA ILE A 113 0.01 12.16 -5.67
C ILE A 113 0.58 13.12 -4.65
N HIS A 114 1.10 12.56 -3.56
CA HIS A 114 1.84 13.36 -2.60
C HIS A 114 3.20 12.74 -2.38
N LYS A 115 4.23 13.57 -2.58
CA LYS A 115 5.62 13.22 -2.34
C LYS A 115 6.14 14.11 -1.24
N GLN A 116 6.85 13.53 -0.27
CA GLN A 116 7.62 14.31 0.69
C GLN A 116 8.75 15.05 -0.04
N ARG A 117 9.19 16.20 0.50
CA ARG A 117 10.20 17.06 -0.15
C ARG A 117 11.53 16.35 -0.44
N ASP A 118 11.91 15.38 0.38
CA ASP A 118 13.12 14.57 0.23
C ASP A 118 12.92 13.33 -0.66
N GLY A 119 11.70 13.07 -1.12
CA GLY A 119 11.35 11.96 -1.99
C GLY A 119 11.33 10.58 -1.31
N LYS A 120 11.48 10.51 0.02
CA LYS A 120 11.52 9.23 0.76
C LYS A 120 10.15 8.59 0.95
N ILE A 121 9.08 9.40 0.98
CA ILE A 121 7.71 8.91 1.11
C ILE A 121 6.92 9.35 -0.11
N ILE A 122 6.38 8.37 -0.84
CA ILE A 122 5.51 8.58 -2.00
C ILE A 122 4.15 7.96 -1.70
N GLU A 123 3.12 8.78 -1.62
CA GLU A 123 1.74 8.36 -1.39
C GLU A 123 0.97 8.29 -2.71
N ILE A 124 0.47 7.09 -3.03
CA ILE A 124 -0.43 6.85 -4.15
C ILE A 124 -1.87 6.76 -3.63
N PRO A 125 -2.78 7.60 -4.12
CA PRO A 125 -4.12 7.74 -3.54
C PRO A 125 -5.05 6.57 -3.82
N PHE A 126 -4.88 5.84 -4.93
CA PHE A 126 -5.58 4.57 -5.23
C PHE A 126 -4.98 3.87 -6.47
N LEU A 127 -5.06 2.53 -6.52
CA LEU A 127 -4.73 1.72 -7.71
C LEU A 127 -5.96 1.36 -8.54
N ILE A 128 -7.11 1.18 -7.92
CA ILE A 128 -8.37 0.87 -8.59
C ILE A 128 -9.50 1.73 -8.02
N ASN A 129 -10.54 1.96 -8.82
CA ASN A 129 -11.79 2.56 -8.35
C ASN A 129 -12.73 1.51 -7.74
N SER A 130 -13.88 1.94 -7.20
CA SER A 130 -14.85 1.02 -6.59
C SER A 130 -15.49 0.05 -7.60
N SER A 131 -15.40 0.31 -8.90
CA SER A 131 -15.81 -0.60 -9.97
C SER A 131 -14.74 -1.65 -10.32
N GLY A 132 -13.54 -1.55 -9.73
CA GLY A 132 -12.41 -2.42 -10.02
C GLY A 132 -11.60 -2.01 -11.25
N GLU A 133 -11.85 -0.83 -11.83
CA GLU A 133 -11.07 -0.32 -12.96
C GLU A 133 -9.73 0.22 -12.47
N VAL A 134 -8.66 -0.11 -13.21
CA VAL A 134 -7.29 0.28 -12.89
C VAL A 134 -7.04 1.75 -13.17
N ASN A 135 -6.40 2.42 -12.21
CA ASN A 135 -5.89 3.77 -12.34
C ASN A 135 -4.52 3.76 -13.04
N TYR A 136 -4.52 3.86 -14.36
CA TYR A 136 -3.29 3.92 -15.17
C TYR A 136 -2.45 5.17 -14.92
N GLU A 137 -3.00 6.24 -14.34
CA GLU A 137 -2.21 7.41 -13.94
C GLU A 137 -1.32 7.07 -12.74
N ALA A 138 -1.85 6.35 -11.75
CA ALA A 138 -1.09 5.80 -10.64
C ALA A 138 0.04 4.90 -11.12
N LEU A 139 -0.28 3.98 -12.03
CA LEU A 139 0.68 3.02 -12.58
C LEU A 139 1.83 3.69 -13.32
N ARG A 140 1.56 4.69 -14.17
CA ARG A 140 2.61 5.43 -14.90
C ARG A 140 3.58 6.14 -13.96
N VAL A 141 3.09 6.67 -12.84
CA VAL A 141 3.97 7.32 -11.86
C VAL A 141 4.79 6.29 -11.10
N LEU A 142 4.17 5.19 -10.66
CA LEU A 142 4.89 4.10 -10.00
C LEU A 142 5.95 3.49 -10.91
N GLU A 143 5.65 3.27 -12.19
CA GLU A 143 6.61 2.77 -13.18
C GLU A 143 7.85 3.67 -13.28
N GLY A 144 7.66 4.98 -13.43
CA GLY A 144 8.77 5.93 -13.50
C GLY A 144 9.60 5.97 -12.22
N GLU A 145 8.96 5.90 -11.05
CA GLU A 145 9.65 5.88 -9.75
C GLU A 145 10.41 4.57 -9.51
N PHE A 146 9.81 3.42 -9.83
CA PHE A 146 10.42 2.11 -9.68
C PHE A 146 11.62 1.92 -10.62
N GLN A 147 11.55 2.41 -11.85
CA GLN A 147 12.70 2.42 -12.75
C GLN A 147 13.86 3.22 -12.12
N ASN A 148 13.60 4.42 -11.60
CA ASN A 148 14.63 5.24 -10.95
C ASN A 148 15.28 4.58 -9.72
N ASP A 149 14.55 3.72 -9.01
CA ASP A 149 15.06 3.02 -7.82
C ASP A 149 15.81 1.72 -8.15
N ASN A 150 15.53 1.10 -9.30
CA ASN A 150 16.26 -0.10 -9.74
C ASN A 150 17.62 0.21 -10.39
N TYR A 151 17.83 1.45 -10.85
CA TYR A 151 19.09 1.89 -11.48
C TYR A 151 20.04 2.65 -10.52
N LYS A 152 19.80 2.62 -9.20
CA LYS A 152 20.62 3.27 -8.16
C LYS A 152 21.13 2.29 -7.12
#